data_AF-B0YNM4-F1
#
_entry.id   AF-B0YNM4-F1
#
_cell.length_a   1.000
_cell.length_b   1.000
_cell.length_c   1.000
_cell.angle_alpha   90.00
_cell.angle_beta   90.00
_cell.angle_gamma   90.00
#
_symmetry.space_group_name_H-M   'P 1'
#
loop_
_entity.id
_entity.type
_entity.pdbx_description
1 polymer ?
#
loop_
_entity_poly.entity_id
_entity_poly.type
_entity_poly.pdbx_seq_one_letter_code
_entity_poly.pdbx_strand_id
1 'polypeptide(L)'
;QSLIATENTTGSAIDVQKTLNHFVMQGANFAAMEVSSHGLVQHRVTALPFTAAVFTNLSRDHLDYHGDMARYEAAKWQLFSTHHAKEKIINADDQVGRRWLHQLPHAVAVSMEGKIPADWKGRWLETKNINYHAQGVTLRFDSSWGEGRLVSRLLGAFNVSNLLMALATLLALDYPLKKLVATVSQLQAVCGRMEVFNALDRPTVIVDYAHTPDALEKALAAARLHCKGQLWCVFGCGGDRDKGKRALMGGIAEQWADHLVVTDDNPRTEDPGAIVADILSGLV
;
A
#
# COMPACT_ATOMS: atom_id res chain seq x y z
N GLN A 1 19.57 -13.26 4.07
CA GLN A 1 18.64 -14.33 4.51
C GLN A 1 17.72 -14.64 3.35
N SER A 2 17.45 -15.91 3.08
CA SER A 2 16.48 -16.33 2.06
C SER A 2 15.07 -16.07 2.58
N LEU A 3 14.24 -15.38 1.79
CA LEU A 3 12.82 -15.20 2.08
C LEU A 3 12.09 -16.55 1.97
N ILE A 4 11.12 -16.80 2.85
CA ILE A 4 10.25 -17.98 2.80
C ILE A 4 8.95 -17.54 2.14
N ALA A 5 8.60 -18.18 1.01
CA ALA A 5 7.35 -17.90 0.32
C ALA A 5 6.14 -18.34 1.16
N THR A 6 5.08 -17.53 1.16
CA THR A 6 3.80 -17.85 1.81
C THR A 6 2.69 -17.91 0.77
N GLU A 7 1.73 -18.81 0.97
CA GLU A 7 0.57 -18.94 0.06
C GLU A 7 -0.50 -17.87 0.29
N ASN A 8 -0.58 -17.35 1.52
CA ASN A 8 -1.58 -16.38 1.93
C ASN A 8 -0.90 -15.11 2.48
N THR A 9 -1.51 -13.94 2.23
CA THR A 9 -1.13 -12.66 2.84
C THR A 9 -1.18 -12.71 4.36
N THR A 10 -2.22 -13.33 4.91
CA THR A 10 -2.37 -13.57 6.36
C THR A 10 -2.58 -15.06 6.55
N GLY A 11 -1.63 -15.76 7.19
CA GLY A 11 -1.74 -17.20 7.47
C GLY A 11 -2.97 -17.57 8.32
N SER A 12 -3.25 -18.87 8.47
CA SER A 12 -4.32 -19.33 9.37
C SER A 12 -4.07 -18.89 10.82
N ALA A 13 -5.09 -18.94 11.68
CA ALA A 13 -4.94 -18.60 13.09
C ALA A 13 -3.82 -19.41 13.81
N ILE A 14 -3.61 -20.65 13.39
CA ILE A 14 -2.55 -21.52 13.92
C ILE A 14 -1.19 -21.15 13.32
N ASP A 15 -1.12 -20.98 12.00
CA ASP A 15 0.16 -20.68 11.31
C ASP A 15 0.74 -19.34 11.74
N VAL A 16 -0.12 -18.34 11.96
CA VAL A 16 0.28 -17.02 12.45
C VAL A 16 0.94 -17.13 13.82
N GLN A 17 0.31 -17.83 14.77
CA GLN A 17 0.88 -18.04 16.12
C GLN A 17 2.18 -18.83 16.05
N LYS A 18 2.22 -19.91 15.24
CA LYS A 18 3.42 -20.73 15.04
C LYS A 18 4.59 -19.91 14.46
N THR A 19 4.31 -19.05 13.48
CA THR A 19 5.31 -18.20 12.84
C THR A 19 5.84 -17.14 13.81
N LEU A 20 4.96 -16.47 14.56
CA LEU A 20 5.38 -15.50 15.57
C LEU A 20 6.20 -16.14 16.68
N ASN A 21 5.81 -17.33 17.15
CA ASN A 21 6.61 -18.08 18.12
C ASN A 21 7.99 -18.45 17.56
N HIS A 22 8.09 -18.82 16.27
CA HIS A 22 9.37 -19.07 15.63
C HIS A 22 10.26 -17.83 15.60
N PHE A 23 9.71 -16.64 15.31
CA PHE A 23 10.46 -15.38 15.38
C PHE A 23 10.96 -15.09 16.79
N VAL A 24 10.14 -15.33 17.82
CA VAL A 24 10.56 -15.19 19.24
C VAL A 24 11.72 -16.14 19.57
N MET A 25 11.64 -17.40 19.14
CA MET A 25 12.71 -18.38 19.33
C MET A 25 14.02 -18.00 18.60
N GLN A 26 13.93 -17.19 17.55
CA GLN A 26 15.08 -16.61 16.83
C GLN A 26 15.58 -15.29 17.44
N GLY A 27 14.97 -14.81 18.53
CA GLY A 27 15.35 -13.57 19.21
C GLY A 27 14.80 -12.30 18.56
N ALA A 28 13.80 -12.39 17.68
CA ALA A 28 13.14 -11.22 17.13
C ALA A 28 12.39 -10.46 18.23
N ASN A 29 12.54 -9.13 18.25
CA ASN A 29 11.87 -8.23 19.19
C ASN A 29 10.83 -7.31 18.52
N PHE A 30 10.67 -7.43 17.20
CA PHE A 30 9.74 -6.65 16.39
C PHE A 30 9.24 -7.49 15.23
N ALA A 31 7.93 -7.43 14.96
CA ALA A 31 7.32 -8.05 13.80
C ALA A 31 6.26 -7.10 13.21
N ALA A 32 6.31 -6.90 11.90
CA ALA A 32 5.24 -6.30 11.13
C ALA A 32 4.56 -7.40 10.32
N MET A 33 3.24 -7.39 10.23
CA MET A 33 2.47 -8.37 9.46
C MET A 33 1.35 -7.70 8.68
N GLU A 34 1.04 -8.25 7.50
CA GLU A 34 -0.12 -7.85 6.72
C GLU A 34 -1.39 -8.53 7.27
N VAL A 35 -2.43 -7.73 7.51
CA VAL A 35 -3.72 -8.18 8.01
C VAL A 35 -4.78 -7.93 6.94
N SER A 36 -5.10 -8.96 6.17
CA SER A 36 -6.10 -8.88 5.10
C SER A 36 -7.53 -8.79 5.66
N SER A 37 -8.46 -8.22 4.88
CA SER A 37 -9.88 -8.19 5.24
C SER A 37 -10.47 -9.59 5.37
N HIS A 38 -10.02 -10.54 4.54
CA HIS A 38 -10.35 -11.96 4.65
C HIS A 38 -9.88 -12.53 6.00
N GLY A 39 -8.64 -12.21 6.41
CA GLY A 39 -8.10 -12.66 7.69
C GLY A 39 -8.88 -12.15 8.90
N LEU A 40 -9.38 -10.91 8.85
CA LEU A 40 -10.23 -10.34 9.91
C LEU A 40 -11.59 -11.05 9.98
N VAL A 41 -12.30 -11.17 8.85
CA VAL A 41 -13.60 -11.86 8.77
C VAL A 41 -13.48 -13.33 9.20
N GLN A 42 -12.36 -13.98 8.90
CA GLN A 42 -12.11 -15.38 9.23
C GLN A 42 -11.41 -15.59 10.58
N HIS A 43 -11.31 -14.53 11.40
CA HIS A 43 -10.75 -14.61 12.76
C HIS A 43 -9.30 -15.12 12.83
N ARG A 44 -8.50 -14.92 11.78
CA ARG A 44 -7.11 -15.40 11.69
C ARG A 44 -6.16 -14.71 12.67
N VAL A 45 -6.53 -13.53 13.19
CA VAL A 45 -5.68 -12.70 14.05
C VAL A 45 -6.35 -12.30 15.37
N THR A 46 -7.48 -12.91 15.72
CA THR A 46 -8.33 -12.48 16.85
C THR A 46 -7.61 -12.43 18.20
N ALA A 47 -6.70 -13.37 18.46
CA ALA A 47 -5.98 -13.45 19.73
C ALA A 47 -4.66 -12.66 19.76
N LEU A 48 -4.31 -11.92 18.71
CA LEU A 48 -3.02 -11.22 18.64
C LEU A 48 -3.05 -9.87 19.38
N PRO A 49 -2.08 -9.61 20.28
CA PRO A 49 -1.96 -8.33 20.95
C PRO A 49 -1.15 -7.34 20.09
N PHE A 50 -1.82 -6.67 19.16
CA PHE A 50 -1.16 -5.67 18.31
C PHE A 50 -0.67 -4.48 19.13
N THR A 51 0.60 -4.08 18.93
CA THR A 51 1.10 -2.84 19.54
C THR A 51 0.67 -1.62 18.73
N ALA A 52 0.65 -1.73 17.40
CA ALA A 52 0.16 -0.71 16.50
C ALA A 52 -0.68 -1.33 15.37
N ALA A 53 -1.71 -0.62 14.92
CA ALA A 53 -2.49 -0.92 13.72
C ALA A 53 -2.42 0.25 12.74
N VAL A 54 -2.24 -0.05 11.46
CA VAL A 54 -1.96 0.95 10.41
C VAL A 54 -2.99 0.80 9.30
N PHE A 55 -3.71 1.88 8.99
CA PHE A 55 -4.64 1.94 7.86
C PHE A 55 -4.05 2.77 6.73
N THR A 56 -3.74 2.13 5.60
CA THR A 56 -3.13 2.76 4.44
C THR A 56 -4.16 3.43 3.52
N ASN A 57 -5.16 2.70 3.04
CA ASN A 57 -6.24 3.21 2.19
C ASN A 57 -7.35 2.15 1.99
N LEU A 58 -8.46 2.55 1.37
CA LEU A 58 -9.50 1.66 0.89
C LEU A 58 -10.01 2.09 -0.49
N SER A 59 -9.77 1.25 -1.50
CA SER A 59 -10.32 1.39 -2.85
C SER A 59 -10.98 0.08 -3.31
N ARG A 60 -11.60 0.06 -4.49
CA ARG A 60 -12.36 -1.11 -4.98
C ARG A 60 -11.44 -2.32 -5.16
N ASP A 61 -11.70 -3.34 -4.36
CA ASP A 61 -11.10 -4.67 -4.49
C ASP A 61 -11.95 -5.70 -3.72
N HIS A 62 -11.72 -6.98 -3.98
CA HIS A 62 -12.31 -8.11 -3.24
C HIS A 62 -13.84 -8.11 -3.13
N LEU A 63 -14.55 -7.47 -4.07
CA LEU A 63 -16.01 -7.44 -4.06
C LEU A 63 -16.63 -8.79 -4.43
N ASP A 64 -15.86 -9.66 -5.08
CA ASP A 64 -16.19 -11.07 -5.26
C ASP A 64 -16.35 -11.82 -3.92
N TYR A 65 -15.65 -11.38 -2.87
CA TYR A 65 -15.77 -11.96 -1.52
C TYR A 65 -16.70 -11.16 -0.61
N HIS A 66 -16.54 -9.83 -0.55
CA HIS A 66 -17.30 -8.97 0.37
C HIS A 66 -18.68 -8.58 -0.15
N GLY A 67 -18.92 -8.71 -1.45
CA GLY A 67 -20.14 -8.29 -2.14
C GLY A 67 -20.17 -6.79 -2.45
N ASP A 68 -19.87 -5.94 -1.47
CA ASP A 68 -19.90 -4.49 -1.62
C ASP A 68 -18.81 -3.77 -0.80
N MET A 69 -18.60 -2.48 -1.09
CA MET A 69 -17.60 -1.64 -0.44
C MET A 69 -17.88 -1.41 1.04
N ALA A 70 -19.16 -1.38 1.46
CA ALA A 70 -19.52 -1.14 2.86
C ALA A 70 -19.13 -2.34 3.74
N ARG A 71 -19.37 -3.56 3.26
CA ARG A 71 -18.92 -4.80 3.92
C ARG A 71 -17.40 -4.91 3.92
N TYR A 72 -16.74 -4.53 2.83
CA TYR A 72 -15.28 -4.53 2.76
C TYR A 72 -14.65 -3.53 3.76
N GLU A 73 -15.21 -2.33 3.88
CA GLU A 73 -14.82 -1.35 4.88
C GLU A 73 -15.04 -1.88 6.30
N ALA A 74 -16.23 -2.41 6.58
CA ALA A 74 -16.59 -2.95 7.88
C ALA A 74 -15.66 -4.09 8.31
N ALA A 75 -15.22 -4.93 7.36
CA ALA A 75 -14.22 -5.97 7.62
C ALA A 75 -12.89 -5.40 8.11
N LYS A 76 -12.34 -4.37 7.42
CA LYS A 76 -11.08 -3.73 7.85
C LYS A 76 -11.23 -2.96 9.16
N TRP A 77 -12.39 -2.34 9.39
CA TRP A 77 -12.68 -1.59 10.62
C TRP A 77 -12.54 -2.43 11.89
N GLN A 78 -12.73 -3.75 11.81
CA GLN A 78 -12.56 -4.67 12.95
C GLN A 78 -11.16 -4.57 13.59
N LEU A 79 -10.11 -4.31 12.81
CA LEU A 79 -8.76 -4.15 13.35
C LEU A 79 -8.64 -2.91 14.27
N PHE A 80 -9.49 -1.91 14.08
CA PHE A 80 -9.43 -0.63 14.81
C PHE A 80 -10.51 -0.50 15.88
N SER A 81 -11.61 -1.26 15.77
CA SER A 81 -12.75 -1.21 16.68
C SER A 81 -12.81 -2.35 17.68
N THR A 82 -12.58 -3.59 17.24
CA THR A 82 -12.71 -4.79 18.09
C THR A 82 -11.37 -5.36 18.51
N HIS A 83 -10.33 -5.23 17.67
CA HIS A 83 -8.98 -5.61 18.05
C HIS A 83 -8.33 -4.48 18.85
N HIS A 84 -7.69 -4.83 19.97
CA HIS A 84 -6.99 -3.88 20.81
C HIS A 84 -5.57 -3.64 20.28
N ALA A 85 -5.41 -2.62 19.44
CA ALA A 85 -4.11 -2.02 19.14
C ALA A 85 -3.90 -0.79 20.04
N LYS A 86 -2.73 -0.69 20.69
CA LYS A 86 -2.41 0.48 21.53
C LYS A 86 -2.33 1.75 20.69
N GLU A 87 -1.62 1.65 19.57
CA GLU A 87 -1.44 2.73 18.60
C GLU A 87 -2.27 2.49 17.35
N LYS A 88 -2.93 3.53 16.84
CA LYS A 88 -3.73 3.49 15.61
C LYS A 88 -3.25 4.59 14.68
N ILE A 89 -2.68 4.23 13.54
CA ILE A 89 -2.12 5.16 12.57
C ILE A 89 -3.01 5.13 11.33
N ILE A 90 -3.57 6.28 10.96
CA ILE A 90 -4.60 6.39 9.93
C ILE A 90 -4.16 7.37 8.85
N ASN A 91 -4.21 6.94 7.59
CA ASN A 91 -4.01 7.83 6.45
C ASN A 91 -5.21 8.77 6.29
N ALA A 92 -5.00 10.06 6.48
CA ALA A 92 -6.00 11.11 6.33
C ALA A 92 -6.20 11.56 4.88
N ASP A 93 -5.36 11.15 3.93
CA ASP A 93 -5.59 11.40 2.49
C ASP A 93 -6.74 10.56 1.95
N ASP A 94 -6.99 9.41 2.60
CA ASP A 94 -8.10 8.52 2.28
C ASP A 94 -9.43 8.98 2.93
N GLN A 95 -10.53 8.92 2.17
CA GLN A 95 -11.85 9.35 2.65
C GLN A 95 -12.37 8.49 3.81
N VAL A 96 -12.15 7.18 3.77
CA VAL A 96 -12.50 6.26 4.86
C VAL A 96 -11.64 6.56 6.06
N GLY A 97 -10.35 6.77 5.85
CA GLY A 97 -9.41 7.17 6.91
C GLY A 97 -9.88 8.44 7.65
N ARG A 98 -10.30 9.49 6.93
CA ARG A 98 -10.89 10.69 7.55
C ARG A 98 -12.13 10.40 8.37
N ARG A 99 -13.05 9.57 7.88
CA ARG A 99 -14.24 9.16 8.65
C ARG A 99 -13.87 8.39 9.92
N TRP A 100 -12.84 7.56 9.86
CA TRP A 100 -12.37 6.80 11.01
C TRP A 100 -11.66 7.67 12.05
N LEU A 101 -10.93 8.71 11.63
CA LEU A 101 -10.32 9.67 12.56
C LEU A 101 -11.36 10.33 13.49
N HIS A 102 -12.56 10.63 12.99
CA HIS A 102 -13.66 11.14 13.84
C HIS A 102 -14.11 10.16 14.93
N GLN A 103 -13.90 8.85 14.74
CA GLN A 103 -14.24 7.80 15.69
C GLN A 103 -13.04 7.39 16.57
N LEU A 104 -11.83 7.86 16.25
CA LEU A 104 -10.57 7.47 16.89
C LEU A 104 -9.78 8.70 17.35
N PRO A 105 -10.25 9.47 18.35
CA PRO A 105 -9.67 10.76 18.72
C PRO A 105 -8.20 10.70 19.21
N HIS A 106 -7.71 9.51 19.55
CA HIS A 106 -6.33 9.27 20.01
C HIS A 106 -5.42 8.65 18.93
N ALA A 107 -5.93 8.46 17.71
CA ALA A 107 -5.12 7.97 16.59
C ALA A 107 -3.99 8.96 16.23
N VAL A 108 -3.08 8.50 15.39
CA VAL A 108 -2.12 9.33 14.68
C VAL A 108 -2.66 9.56 13.27
N ALA A 109 -2.94 10.81 12.93
CA ALA A 109 -3.34 11.20 11.58
C ALA A 109 -2.10 11.44 10.71
N VAL A 110 -2.04 10.81 9.54
CA VAL A 110 -0.91 10.96 8.61
C VAL A 110 -1.43 11.50 7.27
N SER A 111 -0.76 12.49 6.70
CA SER A 111 -1.17 13.03 5.39
C SER A 111 0.02 13.44 4.54
N MET A 112 -0.03 13.10 3.27
CA MET A 112 0.84 13.63 2.24
C MET A 112 0.23 14.87 1.58
N GLU A 113 -1.11 15.00 1.57
CA GLU A 113 -1.82 16.04 0.80
C GLU A 113 -2.41 17.16 1.66
N GLY A 114 -2.05 17.24 2.94
CA GLY A 114 -2.58 18.24 3.86
C GLY A 114 -4.07 18.05 4.19
N LYS A 115 -4.51 16.79 4.30
CA LYS A 115 -5.91 16.38 4.51
C LYS A 115 -6.24 16.01 5.96
N ILE A 116 -5.36 16.32 6.90
CA ILE A 116 -5.64 16.17 8.33
C ILE A 116 -6.78 17.13 8.71
N PRO A 117 -7.81 16.68 9.47
CA PRO A 117 -8.89 17.56 9.91
C PRO A 117 -8.36 18.80 10.65
N ALA A 118 -8.87 19.99 10.33
CA ALA A 118 -8.35 21.25 10.88
C ALA A 118 -8.52 21.35 12.42
N ASP A 119 -9.50 20.65 12.97
CA ASP A 119 -9.79 20.55 14.39
C ASP A 119 -9.05 19.40 15.09
N TRP A 120 -8.19 18.65 14.37
CA TRP A 120 -7.48 17.50 14.91
C TRP A 120 -6.62 17.86 16.13
N LYS A 121 -6.88 17.21 17.26
CA LYS A 121 -6.14 17.38 18.52
C LYS A 121 -5.21 16.22 18.85
N GLY A 122 -5.31 15.13 18.08
CA GLY A 122 -4.44 13.96 18.23
C GLY A 122 -3.04 14.22 17.70
N ARG A 123 -2.20 13.18 17.80
CA ARG A 123 -0.87 13.20 17.18
C ARG A 123 -1.01 13.18 15.66
N TRP A 124 -0.04 13.73 14.96
CA TRP A 124 -0.09 13.86 13.52
C TRP A 124 1.29 13.93 12.86
N LEU A 125 1.32 13.61 11.57
CA LEU A 125 2.47 13.78 10.68
C LEU A 125 1.98 14.21 9.29
N GLU A 126 2.53 15.30 8.76
CA GLU A 126 2.14 15.86 7.47
C GLU A 126 3.35 16.30 6.63
N THR A 127 3.32 16.10 5.31
CA THR A 127 4.36 16.68 4.43
C THR A 127 4.12 18.15 4.10
N LYS A 128 5.21 18.90 3.94
CA LYS A 128 5.16 20.30 3.47
C LYS A 128 5.58 20.45 2.01
N ASN A 129 6.71 19.85 1.64
CA ASN A 129 7.27 19.92 0.29
C ASN A 129 7.73 18.53 -0.14
N ILE A 130 7.39 18.14 -1.37
CA ILE A 130 7.80 16.87 -1.96
C ILE A 130 8.45 17.17 -3.32
N ASN A 131 9.66 16.64 -3.52
CA ASN A 131 10.39 16.74 -4.77
C ASN A 131 10.75 15.35 -5.27
N TYR A 132 10.11 14.94 -6.36
CA TYR A 132 10.40 13.69 -7.06
C TYR A 132 11.57 13.89 -8.03
N HIS A 133 12.49 12.94 -8.05
CA HIS A 133 13.66 12.98 -8.93
C HIS A 133 14.08 11.57 -9.34
N ALA A 134 14.98 11.44 -10.32
CA ALA A 134 15.37 10.14 -10.87
C ALA A 134 15.89 9.13 -9.83
N GLN A 135 16.49 9.61 -8.72
CA GLN A 135 17.03 8.77 -7.65
C GLN A 135 16.05 8.47 -6.51
N GLY A 136 14.77 8.89 -6.60
CA GLY A 136 13.80 8.74 -5.52
C GLY A 136 13.00 10.00 -5.21
N VAL A 137 12.87 10.30 -3.93
CA VAL A 137 12.10 11.44 -3.43
C VAL A 137 12.80 12.12 -2.27
N THR A 138 12.82 13.45 -2.30
CA THR A 138 13.19 14.29 -1.17
C THR A 138 11.95 15.00 -0.66
N LEU A 139 11.66 14.92 0.64
CA LEU A 139 10.52 15.61 1.23
C LEU A 139 10.86 16.26 2.57
N ARG A 140 10.12 17.31 2.93
CA ARG A 140 10.05 17.85 4.29
C ARG A 140 8.71 17.50 4.92
N PHE A 141 8.71 17.23 6.21
CA PHE A 141 7.50 16.99 6.98
C PHE A 141 7.53 17.78 8.30
N ASP A 142 6.34 17.98 8.83
CA ASP A 142 6.09 18.47 10.18
C ASP A 142 5.25 17.43 10.94
N SER A 143 5.39 17.37 12.25
CA SER A 143 4.71 16.36 13.05
C SER A 143 4.63 16.74 14.52
N SER A 144 3.81 16.02 15.28
CA SER A 144 3.77 16.14 16.75
C SER A 144 5.10 15.79 17.45
N TRP A 145 6.05 15.18 16.75
CA TRP A 145 7.38 14.85 17.25
C TRP A 145 8.47 15.81 16.75
N GLY A 146 8.10 16.83 15.97
CA GLY A 146 9.01 17.77 15.34
C GLY A 146 9.08 17.63 13.82
N GLU A 147 9.84 18.53 13.20
CA GLU A 147 10.05 18.57 11.75
C GLU A 147 11.25 17.76 11.29
N GLY A 148 11.30 17.45 10.00
CA GLY A 148 12.44 16.77 9.40
C GLY A 148 12.48 16.81 7.88
N ARG A 149 13.58 16.32 7.34
CA ARG A 149 13.79 16.13 5.90
C ARG A 149 14.14 14.67 5.64
N LEU A 150 13.40 14.02 4.77
CA LEU A 150 13.67 12.65 4.32
C LEU A 150 14.24 12.66 2.91
N VAL A 151 15.18 11.75 2.67
CA VAL A 151 15.69 11.41 1.35
C VAL A 151 15.49 9.91 1.18
N SER A 152 14.51 9.53 0.38
CA SER A 152 14.12 8.14 0.13
C SER A 152 14.46 7.75 -1.30
N ARG A 153 14.80 6.48 -1.50
CA ARG A 153 15.05 5.89 -2.83
C ARG A 153 13.79 5.27 -3.44
N LEU A 154 12.69 5.23 -2.69
CA LEU A 154 11.42 4.67 -3.16
C LEU A 154 10.79 5.63 -4.16
N LEU A 155 10.21 5.07 -5.22
CA LEU A 155 9.57 5.84 -6.30
C LEU A 155 8.06 5.87 -6.15
N GLY A 156 7.46 6.98 -6.58
CA GLY A 156 6.01 7.17 -6.60
C GLY A 156 5.42 7.75 -5.32
N ALA A 157 4.35 8.53 -5.49
CA ALA A 157 3.65 9.21 -4.41
C ALA A 157 3.04 8.24 -3.38
N PHE A 158 2.58 7.08 -3.82
CA PHE A 158 2.05 6.05 -2.91
C PHE A 158 3.14 5.49 -1.97
N ASN A 159 4.39 5.41 -2.43
CA ASN A 159 5.49 5.01 -1.55
C ASN A 159 5.89 6.12 -0.57
N VAL A 160 5.66 7.40 -0.92
CA VAL A 160 5.73 8.49 0.06
C VAL A 160 4.69 8.29 1.15
N SER A 161 3.42 8.06 0.79
CA SER A 161 2.36 7.76 1.76
C SER A 161 2.75 6.58 2.66
N ASN A 162 3.18 5.45 2.09
CA ASN A 162 3.63 4.27 2.84
C ASN A 162 4.80 4.57 3.78
N LEU A 163 5.79 5.33 3.33
CA LEU A 163 6.94 5.76 4.14
C LEU A 163 6.49 6.60 5.34
N LEU A 164 5.56 7.53 5.13
CA LEU A 164 5.02 8.37 6.20
C LEU A 164 4.23 7.55 7.22
N MET A 165 3.43 6.57 6.75
CA MET A 165 2.71 5.65 7.63
C MET A 165 3.67 4.84 8.51
N ALA A 166 4.76 4.32 7.92
CA ALA A 166 5.79 3.60 8.65
C ALA A 166 6.52 4.51 9.65
N LEU A 167 6.90 5.73 9.23
CA LEU A 167 7.55 6.71 10.09
C LEU A 167 6.68 7.09 11.29
N ALA A 168 5.41 7.44 11.05
CA ALA A 168 4.45 7.78 12.10
C ALA A 168 4.22 6.61 13.07
N THR A 169 4.19 5.38 12.56
CA THR A 169 4.08 4.18 13.40
C THR A 169 5.29 4.04 14.32
N LEU A 170 6.50 4.15 13.80
CA LEU A 170 7.72 4.05 14.61
C LEU A 170 7.83 5.21 15.61
N LEU A 171 7.42 6.43 15.25
CA LEU A 171 7.37 7.57 16.18
C LEU A 171 6.36 7.36 17.31
N ALA A 172 5.20 6.77 17.00
CA ALA A 172 4.18 6.42 17.99
C ALA A 172 4.64 5.30 18.94
N LEU A 173 5.62 4.49 18.50
CA LEU A 173 6.29 3.48 19.31
C LEU A 173 7.58 4.01 19.99
N ASP A 174 7.70 5.33 20.13
CA ASP A 174 8.78 6.04 20.82
C ASP A 174 10.20 5.87 20.21
N TYR A 175 10.29 5.46 18.94
CA TYR A 175 11.58 5.46 18.25
C TYR A 175 12.05 6.89 17.98
N PRO A 176 13.32 7.25 18.27
CA PRO A 176 13.77 8.64 18.16
C PRO A 176 13.75 9.17 16.73
N LEU A 177 13.05 10.30 16.50
CA LEU A 177 12.94 10.98 15.20
C LEU A 177 14.29 11.12 14.48
N LYS A 178 15.31 11.61 15.19
CA LYS A 178 16.65 11.83 14.63
C LYS A 178 17.27 10.54 14.07
N LYS A 179 17.05 9.39 14.72
CA LYS A 179 17.57 8.10 14.25
C LYS A 179 16.81 7.65 13.00
N LEU A 180 15.48 7.75 13.01
CA LEU A 180 14.64 7.36 11.87
C LEU A 180 14.98 8.15 10.62
N VAL A 181 15.06 9.49 10.73
CA VAL A 181 15.44 10.38 9.63
C VAL A 181 16.80 10.01 9.03
N ALA A 182 17.79 9.69 9.89
CA ALA A 182 19.13 9.33 9.43
C ALA A 182 19.17 8.01 8.65
N THR A 183 18.23 7.09 8.86
CA THR A 183 18.22 5.77 8.24
C THR A 183 17.30 5.63 7.01
N VAL A 184 16.40 6.58 6.74
CA VAL A 184 15.45 6.47 5.61
C VAL A 184 16.13 6.25 4.25
N SER A 185 17.30 6.85 4.03
CA SER A 185 18.06 6.69 2.78
C SER A 185 18.59 5.27 2.53
N GLN A 186 18.56 4.41 3.56
CA GLN A 186 18.98 3.02 3.50
C GLN A 186 17.83 2.06 3.18
N LEU A 187 16.58 2.55 3.17
CA LEU A 187 15.42 1.74 2.78
C LEU A 187 15.53 1.31 1.32
N GLN A 188 15.17 0.06 1.07
CA GLN A 188 15.13 -0.53 -0.27
C GLN A 188 13.67 -0.72 -0.69
N ALA A 189 13.43 -0.69 -2.00
CA ALA A 189 12.14 -1.07 -2.54
C ALA A 189 11.85 -2.54 -2.23
N VAL A 190 10.57 -2.86 -2.03
CA VAL A 190 10.12 -4.23 -1.89
C VAL A 190 10.14 -4.89 -3.28
N CYS A 191 10.56 -6.15 -3.36
CA CYS A 191 10.55 -6.94 -4.59
C CYS A 191 9.17 -6.85 -5.27
N GLY A 192 9.15 -6.52 -6.56
CA GLY A 192 7.92 -6.35 -7.34
C GLY A 192 7.04 -5.14 -6.96
N ARG A 193 7.57 -4.14 -6.24
CA ARG A 193 6.87 -2.89 -5.89
C ARG A 193 7.69 -1.68 -6.34
N MET A 194 7.36 -1.14 -7.51
CA MET A 194 8.16 -0.13 -8.24
C MET A 194 9.64 -0.53 -8.32
N GLU A 195 9.89 -1.80 -8.59
CA GLU A 195 11.25 -2.31 -8.70
C GLU A 195 11.83 -1.90 -10.05
N VAL A 196 12.90 -1.09 -10.01
CA VAL A 196 13.49 -0.48 -11.20
C VAL A 196 14.71 -1.24 -11.67
N PHE A 197 14.65 -1.69 -12.91
CA PHE A 197 15.74 -2.32 -13.63
C PHE A 197 16.27 -1.35 -14.69
N ASN A 198 17.55 -1.02 -14.59
CA ASN A 198 18.25 -0.14 -15.53
C ASN A 198 19.46 -0.88 -16.12
N ALA A 199 19.68 -0.69 -17.42
CA ALA A 199 20.87 -1.15 -18.11
C ALA A 199 21.27 -0.13 -19.18
N LEU A 200 22.58 -0.06 -19.49
CA LEU A 200 23.10 0.84 -20.52
C LEU A 200 22.43 0.53 -21.87
N ASP A 201 22.04 1.56 -22.61
CA ASP A 201 21.39 1.48 -23.93
C ASP A 201 20.12 0.60 -23.98
N ARG A 202 19.42 0.46 -22.85
CA ARG A 202 18.14 -0.24 -22.73
C ARG A 202 17.09 0.66 -22.08
N PRO A 203 15.78 0.44 -22.35
CA PRO A 203 14.74 1.14 -21.63
C PRO A 203 14.79 0.78 -20.14
N THR A 204 14.42 1.74 -19.30
CA THR A 204 14.12 1.48 -17.89
C THR A 204 12.89 0.59 -17.80
N VAL A 205 13.00 -0.52 -17.06
CA VAL A 205 11.89 -1.43 -16.80
C VAL A 205 11.47 -1.28 -15.33
N ILE A 206 10.18 -1.11 -15.09
CA ILE A 206 9.60 -1.05 -13.75
C ILE A 206 8.66 -2.23 -13.58
N VAL A 207 8.91 -3.06 -12.57
CA VAL A 207 8.02 -4.16 -12.20
C VAL A 207 7.22 -3.73 -10.97
N ASP A 208 5.89 -3.80 -11.06
CA ASP A 208 4.97 -3.44 -9.98
C ASP A 208 3.80 -4.42 -9.87
N TYR A 209 3.29 -4.61 -8.65
CA TYR A 209 2.19 -5.51 -8.32
C TYR A 209 0.78 -4.88 -8.48
N ALA A 210 0.68 -3.70 -9.08
CA ALA A 210 -0.58 -3.02 -9.34
C ALA A 210 -1.56 -3.89 -10.14
N HIS A 211 -2.60 -4.38 -9.46
CA HIS A 211 -3.63 -5.26 -10.03
C HIS A 211 -5.06 -4.77 -9.72
N THR A 212 -5.20 -3.53 -9.26
CA THR A 212 -6.48 -2.83 -9.06
C THR A 212 -6.45 -1.52 -9.86
N PRO A 213 -7.61 -0.95 -10.24
CA PRO A 213 -7.66 0.31 -10.99
C PRO A 213 -6.84 1.43 -10.35
N ASP A 214 -7.06 1.67 -9.05
CA ASP A 214 -6.36 2.70 -8.27
C ASP A 214 -4.84 2.47 -8.19
N ALA A 215 -4.40 1.21 -8.04
CA ALA A 215 -2.98 0.89 -8.00
C ALA A 215 -2.32 1.09 -9.36
N LEU A 216 -3.00 0.71 -10.46
CA LEU A 216 -2.47 0.85 -11.82
C LEU A 216 -2.32 2.32 -12.20
N GLU A 217 -3.32 3.15 -11.90
CA GLU A 217 -3.26 4.60 -12.10
C GLU A 217 -2.06 5.20 -11.37
N LYS A 218 -1.90 4.89 -10.08
CA LYS A 218 -0.79 5.40 -9.26
C LYS A 218 0.58 4.93 -9.76
N ALA A 219 0.69 3.69 -10.23
CA ALA A 219 1.93 3.15 -10.79
C ALA A 219 2.29 3.86 -12.10
N LEU A 220 1.33 4.03 -13.01
CA LEU A 220 1.58 4.70 -14.29
C LEU A 220 1.85 6.19 -14.12
N ALA A 221 1.12 6.89 -13.25
CA ALA A 221 1.40 8.28 -12.92
C ALA A 221 2.81 8.45 -12.34
N ALA A 222 3.22 7.55 -11.44
CA ALA A 222 4.58 7.55 -10.90
C ALA A 222 5.64 7.27 -11.99
N ALA A 223 5.42 6.27 -12.84
CA ALA A 223 6.33 5.93 -13.93
C ALA A 223 6.48 7.08 -14.93
N ARG A 224 5.38 7.77 -15.26
CA ARG A 224 5.38 8.92 -16.18
C ARG A 224 6.28 10.06 -15.69
N LEU A 225 6.33 10.33 -14.38
CA LEU A 225 7.22 11.36 -13.81
C LEU A 225 8.71 11.06 -14.06
N HIS A 226 9.06 9.80 -14.28
CA HIS A 226 10.43 9.36 -14.54
C HIS A 226 10.69 9.01 -16.01
N CYS A 227 9.67 9.05 -16.88
CA CYS A 227 9.78 8.71 -18.30
C CYS A 227 9.87 9.98 -19.16
N LYS A 228 10.99 10.15 -19.87
CA LYS A 228 11.17 11.25 -20.85
C LYS A 228 10.74 10.86 -22.27
N GLY A 229 10.53 9.57 -22.53
CA GLY A 229 10.16 9.03 -23.82
C GLY A 229 8.74 8.45 -23.79
N GLN A 230 8.57 7.32 -24.49
CA GLN A 230 7.31 6.60 -24.51
C GLN A 230 7.15 5.70 -23.29
N LEU A 231 6.01 5.77 -22.63
CA LEU A 231 5.63 4.89 -21.53
C LEU A 231 4.83 3.70 -22.06
N TRP A 232 5.35 2.49 -21.81
CA TRP A 232 4.71 1.23 -22.16
C TRP A 232 4.09 0.62 -20.91
N CYS A 233 2.86 0.11 -21.02
CA CYS A 233 2.19 -0.65 -19.97
C CYS A 233 1.92 -2.07 -20.44
N VAL A 234 2.52 -3.05 -19.76
CA VAL A 234 2.26 -4.48 -19.97
C VAL A 234 1.50 -5.00 -18.76
N PHE A 235 0.25 -5.43 -18.92
CA PHE A 235 -0.56 -5.90 -17.79
C PHE A 235 -1.65 -6.90 -18.21
N GLY A 236 -2.18 -7.59 -17.21
CA GLY A 236 -3.31 -8.50 -17.33
C GLY A 236 -4.24 -8.42 -16.13
N CYS A 237 -5.31 -9.22 -16.13
CA CYS A 237 -6.21 -9.38 -15.00
C CYS A 237 -6.33 -10.85 -14.61
N GLY A 238 -6.41 -11.13 -13.31
CA GLY A 238 -6.68 -12.49 -12.84
C GLY A 238 -8.09 -12.98 -13.17
N GLY A 239 -8.22 -14.23 -13.60
CA GLY A 239 -9.50 -14.93 -13.72
C GLY A 239 -10.06 -15.37 -12.36
N ASP A 240 -11.34 -15.72 -12.30
CA ASP A 240 -12.13 -16.06 -11.11
C ASP A 240 -12.05 -14.99 -10.01
N ARG A 241 -12.09 -13.71 -10.41
CA ARG A 241 -11.98 -12.51 -9.55
C ARG A 241 -12.96 -11.43 -10.01
N ASP A 242 -12.95 -10.25 -9.36
CA ASP A 242 -13.78 -9.09 -9.73
C ASP A 242 -13.62 -8.72 -11.22
N LYS A 243 -14.59 -9.12 -12.06
CA LYS A 243 -14.62 -8.80 -13.49
C LYS A 243 -14.85 -7.31 -13.74
N GLY A 244 -15.56 -6.62 -12.84
CA GLY A 244 -15.92 -5.22 -12.99
C GLY A 244 -14.73 -4.26 -13.01
N LYS A 245 -13.55 -4.71 -12.56
CA LYS A 245 -12.32 -3.91 -12.63
C LYS A 245 -11.61 -3.96 -13.99
N ARG A 246 -11.90 -4.94 -14.84
CA ARG A 246 -11.15 -5.21 -16.09
C ARG A 246 -11.23 -4.02 -17.05
N ALA A 247 -12.45 -3.60 -17.39
CA ALA A 247 -12.68 -2.43 -18.25
C ALA A 247 -12.09 -1.15 -17.64
N LEU A 248 -12.25 -0.95 -16.32
CA LEU A 248 -11.69 0.23 -15.63
C LEU A 248 -10.16 0.28 -15.76
N MET A 249 -9.48 -0.87 -15.60
CA MET A 249 -8.02 -0.93 -15.77
C MET A 249 -7.59 -0.71 -17.22
N GLY A 250 -8.37 -1.17 -18.20
CA GLY A 250 -8.16 -0.87 -19.62
C GLY A 250 -8.13 0.64 -19.90
N GLY A 251 -9.19 1.35 -19.52
CA GLY A 251 -9.28 2.80 -19.73
C GLY A 251 -8.22 3.61 -18.98
N ILE A 252 -7.85 3.20 -17.75
CA ILE A 252 -6.74 3.82 -17.02
C ILE A 252 -5.42 3.63 -17.74
N ALA A 253 -5.16 2.41 -18.24
CA ALA A 253 -3.91 2.14 -18.95
C ALA A 253 -3.80 3.03 -20.20
N GLU A 254 -4.87 3.14 -20.98
CA GLU A 254 -4.94 3.99 -22.19
C GLU A 254 -4.72 5.46 -21.89
N GLN A 255 -5.30 5.97 -20.80
CA GLN A 255 -5.16 7.36 -20.43
C GLN A 255 -3.71 7.72 -20.06
N TRP A 256 -2.98 6.80 -19.43
CA TRP A 256 -1.69 7.12 -18.81
C TRP A 256 -0.47 6.63 -19.60
N ALA A 257 -0.59 5.57 -20.39
CA ALA A 257 0.49 4.98 -21.19
C ALA A 257 0.38 5.34 -22.68
N ASP A 258 1.52 5.41 -23.38
CA ASP A 258 1.55 5.66 -24.82
C ASP A 258 1.36 4.38 -25.64
N HIS A 259 1.75 3.24 -25.06
CA HIS A 259 1.60 1.91 -25.66
C HIS A 259 1.08 0.90 -24.65
N LEU A 260 0.09 0.12 -25.06
CA LEU A 260 -0.53 -0.93 -24.26
C LEU A 260 -0.22 -2.31 -24.79
N VAL A 261 0.14 -3.21 -23.89
CA VAL A 261 0.28 -4.64 -24.14
C VAL A 261 -0.58 -5.37 -23.12
N VAL A 262 -1.77 -5.78 -23.56
CA VAL A 262 -2.66 -6.62 -22.75
C VAL A 262 -2.23 -8.07 -22.90
N THR A 263 -2.05 -8.74 -21.76
CA THR A 263 -1.59 -10.14 -21.71
C THR A 263 -2.25 -10.89 -20.56
N ASP A 264 -1.91 -12.17 -20.43
CA ASP A 264 -2.40 -13.02 -19.35
C ASP A 264 -1.69 -12.68 -18.04
N ASP A 265 -2.45 -12.57 -16.95
CA ASP A 265 -1.92 -12.66 -15.58
C ASP A 265 -2.07 -14.13 -15.11
N ASN A 266 -2.98 -14.41 -14.19
CA ASN A 266 -3.37 -15.74 -13.74
C ASN A 266 -4.80 -16.03 -14.23
N PRO A 267 -4.99 -16.66 -15.40
CA PRO A 267 -6.33 -16.90 -15.96
C PRO A 267 -7.18 -17.87 -15.13
N ARG A 268 -6.54 -18.71 -14.29
CA ARG A 268 -7.20 -19.75 -13.48
C ARG A 268 -8.08 -20.66 -14.34
N THR A 269 -9.39 -20.65 -14.12
CA THR A 269 -10.34 -21.46 -14.89
C THR A 269 -11.14 -20.67 -15.92
N GLU A 270 -10.95 -19.35 -15.99
CA GLU A 270 -11.56 -18.50 -17.01
C GLU A 270 -10.80 -18.58 -18.35
N ASP A 271 -11.53 -18.42 -19.45
CA ASP A 271 -10.96 -18.30 -20.79
C ASP A 271 -10.09 -17.02 -20.89
N PRO A 272 -8.80 -17.11 -21.25
CA PRO A 272 -7.92 -15.94 -21.38
C PRO A 272 -8.44 -14.91 -22.38
N GLY A 273 -9.02 -15.37 -23.50
CA GLY A 273 -9.58 -14.50 -24.54
C GLY A 273 -10.71 -13.61 -24.01
N ALA A 274 -11.61 -14.18 -23.19
CA ALA A 274 -12.68 -13.44 -22.53
C ALA A 274 -12.13 -12.38 -21.55
N ILE A 275 -11.09 -12.69 -20.78
CA ILE A 275 -10.47 -11.72 -19.85
C ILE A 275 -9.89 -10.54 -20.63
N VAL A 276 -9.15 -10.82 -21.72
CA VAL A 276 -8.57 -9.77 -22.58
C VAL A 276 -9.68 -8.92 -23.20
N ALA A 277 -10.74 -9.54 -23.72
CA ALA A 277 -11.88 -8.82 -24.30
C ALA A 277 -12.54 -7.87 -23.28
N ASP A 278 -12.71 -8.30 -22.03
CA ASP A 278 -13.25 -7.44 -20.97
C ASP A 278 -12.35 -6.23 -20.70
N ILE A 279 -11.02 -6.39 -20.72
CA ILE A 279 -10.06 -5.27 -20.56
C ILE A 279 -10.20 -4.30 -21.73
N LEU A 280 -10.18 -4.82 -22.97
CA LEU A 280 -10.28 -4.02 -24.19
C LEU A 280 -11.60 -3.26 -24.29
N SER A 281 -12.68 -3.76 -23.67
CA SER A 281 -13.98 -3.07 -23.66
C SER A 281 -13.98 -1.73 -22.91
N GLY A 282 -12.94 -1.43 -22.13
CA GLY A 282 -12.78 -0.16 -21.42
C GLY A 282 -11.93 0.89 -22.15
N LEU A 283 -11.40 0.55 -23.33
CA LEU A 283 -10.66 1.48 -24.19
C LEU A 283 -11.63 2.37 -24.99
N VAL A 284 -11.23 3.60 -25.33
CA VAL A 284 -12.06 4.62 -26.01
C VAL A 284 -11.45 5.12 -27.32
#